data_AF-A0A2M9YSF0-F1
#
_entry.id   AF-A0A2M9YSF0-F1
#
_cell.length_a   1.000
_cell.length_b   1.000
_cell.length_c   1.000
_cell.angle_alpha   90.00
_cell.angle_beta   90.00
_cell.angle_gamma   90.00
#
_symmetry.space_group_name_H-M   'P 1'
#
loop_
_entity.id
_entity.type
_entity.pdbx_description
1 polymer ?
#
loop_
_entity_poly.entity_id
_entity_poly.type
_entity_poly.pdbx_seq_one_letter_code
_entity_poly.pdbx_strand_id
1 'polypeptide(L)'
;MIVDKEQDFSDVRSDILRRIFQSPENAYEIYQKAEGFGYAEILRTHFLLWILAPAGKFISNLVFSVLSFVRFDEGEWTIFSGVLFSFLIYPVVLFLVVQFDVFRVFQKKADRTKGEVLPPANILLLSFLPFSASSVFWILPSPFQAVFVTVSFFLSCALSVRSMKKILNWNDKEIIIFFLSGVAYLLTGVLFLTVIYNLIRTILN
;
A
#
# COMPACT_ATOMS: atom_id res chain seq x y z
N MET A 1 -34.88 14.52 -1.54
CA MET A 1 -34.06 15.14 -2.61
C MET A 1 -32.61 15.05 -2.14
N ILE A 2 -31.92 13.95 -2.50
CA ILE A 2 -30.51 13.77 -2.16
C ILE A 2 -29.74 14.54 -3.21
N VAL A 3 -29.15 15.67 -2.81
CA VAL A 3 -28.21 16.39 -3.65
C VAL A 3 -26.91 15.62 -3.57
N ASP A 4 -26.72 14.66 -4.48
CA ASP A 4 -25.40 14.15 -4.84
C ASP A 4 -24.64 15.33 -5.48
N LYS A 5 -24.05 16.17 -4.64
CA LYS A 5 -22.87 16.92 -5.06
C LYS A 5 -21.76 15.87 -5.13
N GLU A 6 -21.40 15.46 -6.33
CA GLU A 6 -20.05 14.96 -6.61
C GLU A 6 -19.09 16.01 -6.03
N GLN A 7 -18.63 15.78 -4.82
CA GLN A 7 -17.66 16.65 -4.18
C GLN A 7 -16.36 16.35 -4.91
N ASP A 8 -15.90 17.31 -5.71
CA ASP A 8 -14.68 17.13 -6.49
C ASP A 8 -13.48 17.08 -5.54
N PHE A 9 -13.01 15.87 -5.27
CA PHE A 9 -11.83 15.64 -4.45
C PHE A 9 -10.53 15.78 -5.25
N SER A 10 -10.55 16.25 -6.51
CA SER A 10 -9.32 16.44 -7.31
C SER A 10 -8.32 17.34 -6.62
N ASP A 11 -8.79 18.44 -6.02
CA ASP A 11 -7.94 19.45 -5.38
C ASP A 11 -7.28 18.88 -4.12
N VAL A 12 -8.06 18.18 -3.30
CA VAL A 12 -7.56 17.47 -2.11
C VAL A 12 -6.54 16.41 -2.53
N ARG A 13 -6.86 15.58 -3.53
CA ARG A 13 -5.98 14.53 -4.04
C ARG A 13 -4.67 15.11 -4.59
N SER A 14 -4.73 16.21 -5.33
CA SER A 14 -3.55 16.84 -5.91
C SER A 14 -2.63 17.48 -4.86
N ASP A 15 -3.17 18.16 -3.85
CA ASP A 15 -2.37 18.74 -2.76
C ASP A 15 -1.69 17.66 -1.92
N ILE A 16 -2.39 16.55 -1.69
CA ILE A 16 -1.77 15.39 -1.08
C ILE A 16 -0.64 14.86 -1.97
N LEU A 17 -0.92 14.52 -3.23
CA LEU A 17 0.07 13.86 -4.09
C LEU A 17 1.34 14.72 -4.20
N ARG A 18 1.17 16.05 -4.24
CA ARG A 18 2.27 17.01 -4.15
C ARG A 18 3.06 16.90 -2.85
N ARG A 19 2.38 16.83 -1.71
CA ARG A 19 3.01 16.77 -0.39
C ARG A 19 3.56 15.39 -0.05
N ILE A 20 3.08 14.33 -0.67
CA ILE A 20 3.50 12.95 -0.39
C ILE A 20 4.99 12.75 -0.60
N PHE A 21 5.61 13.48 -1.53
CA PHE A 21 7.05 13.43 -1.77
C PHE A 21 7.85 14.45 -0.94
N GLN A 22 7.21 15.55 -0.53
CA GLN A 22 7.87 16.64 0.21
C GLN A 22 7.83 16.43 1.73
N SER A 23 6.67 16.04 2.22
CA SER A 23 6.39 15.71 3.62
C SER A 23 5.25 14.69 3.66
N PRO A 24 5.58 13.39 3.58
CA PRO A 24 4.65 12.28 3.74
C PRO A 24 3.77 12.41 4.99
N GLU A 25 4.33 12.94 6.08
CA GLU A 25 3.60 13.19 7.32
C GLU A 25 2.54 14.27 7.16
N ASN A 26 2.84 15.39 6.50
CA ASN A 26 1.88 16.46 6.29
C ASN A 26 0.76 16.02 5.33
N ALA A 27 1.10 15.27 4.27
CA ALA A 27 0.10 14.69 3.37
C ALA A 27 -0.87 13.77 4.13
N TYR A 28 -0.32 12.95 5.03
CA TYR A 28 -1.09 12.08 5.90
C TYR A 28 -2.01 12.85 6.85
N GLU A 29 -1.54 13.94 7.47
CA GLU A 29 -2.37 14.77 8.35
C GLU A 29 -3.48 15.53 7.61
N ILE A 30 -3.23 15.94 6.36
CA ILE A 30 -4.27 16.55 5.50
C ILE A 30 -5.39 15.56 5.24
N TYR A 31 -5.04 14.32 4.92
CA TYR A 31 -6.03 13.26 4.71
C TYR A 31 -6.90 12.97 5.93
N GLN A 32 -6.30 12.95 7.12
CA GLN A 32 -7.07 12.75 8.35
C GLN A 32 -8.09 13.86 8.61
N LYS A 33 -7.81 15.08 8.13
CA LYS A 33 -8.64 16.27 8.32
C LYS A 33 -9.62 16.50 7.17
N ALA A 34 -9.41 15.85 6.02
CA ALA A 34 -10.29 15.97 4.87
C ALA A 34 -11.59 15.18 5.10
N GLU A 35 -12.64 15.88 5.53
CA GLU A 35 -13.99 15.32 5.62
C GLU A 35 -14.45 14.83 4.24
N GLY A 36 -14.94 13.58 4.17
CA GLY A 36 -15.50 12.99 2.94
C GLY A 36 -14.52 12.18 2.07
N PHE A 37 -13.22 12.14 2.38
CA PHE A 37 -12.27 11.31 1.63
C PHE A 37 -12.41 9.82 2.03
N GLY A 38 -13.41 9.15 1.45
CA GLY A 38 -13.81 7.79 1.80
C GLY A 38 -12.86 6.69 1.28
N TYR A 39 -13.16 5.43 1.66
CA TYR A 39 -12.39 4.24 1.30
C TYR A 39 -12.10 4.12 -0.21
N ALA A 40 -13.13 4.35 -1.03
CA ALA A 40 -13.03 4.25 -2.49
C ALA A 40 -12.01 5.25 -3.06
N GLU A 41 -11.94 6.46 -2.51
CA GLU A 41 -11.02 7.48 -3.00
C GLU A 41 -9.58 7.25 -2.55
N ILE A 42 -9.39 6.68 -1.36
CA ILE A 42 -8.07 6.23 -0.91
C ILE A 42 -7.57 5.11 -1.83
N LEU A 43 -8.40 4.10 -2.09
CA LEU A 43 -8.05 3.01 -3.02
C LEU A 43 -7.75 3.55 -4.41
N ARG A 44 -8.60 4.42 -4.96
CA ARG A 44 -8.37 5.04 -6.27
C ARG A 44 -7.02 5.73 -6.33
N THR A 45 -6.63 6.44 -5.27
CA THR A 45 -5.30 7.08 -5.17
C THR A 45 -4.18 6.05 -5.21
N HIS A 46 -4.28 4.94 -4.47
CA HIS A 46 -3.31 3.85 -4.56
C HIS A 46 -3.23 3.24 -5.95
N PHE A 47 -4.36 3.02 -6.63
CA PHE A 47 -4.41 2.48 -7.99
C PHE A 47 -3.73 3.41 -9.01
N LEU A 48 -4.00 4.71 -8.93
CA LEU A 48 -3.39 5.73 -9.78
C LEU A 48 -1.87 5.80 -9.60
N LEU A 49 -1.39 5.67 -8.36
CA LEU A 49 0.04 5.63 -8.08
C LEU A 49 0.65 4.30 -8.58
N TRP A 50 0.02 3.17 -8.29
CA TRP A 50 0.51 1.85 -8.66
C TRP A 50 0.80 1.72 -10.15
N ILE A 51 -0.07 2.22 -11.03
CA ILE A 51 0.09 2.06 -12.49
C ILE A 51 1.38 2.70 -13.02
N LEU A 52 1.97 3.64 -12.27
CA LEU A 52 3.24 4.28 -12.61
C LEU A 52 4.42 3.31 -12.50
N ALA A 53 4.33 2.26 -11.67
CA ALA A 53 5.41 1.31 -11.47
C ALA A 53 5.76 0.51 -12.74
N PRO A 54 4.82 -0.25 -13.36
CA PRO A 54 5.12 -0.97 -14.59
C PRO A 54 5.47 -0.04 -15.75
N ALA A 55 4.83 1.13 -15.85
CA ALA A 55 5.14 2.13 -16.86
C ALA A 55 6.56 2.67 -16.70
N GLY A 56 6.94 3.08 -15.48
CA GLY A 56 8.27 3.55 -15.14
C GLY A 56 9.32 2.49 -15.39
N LYS A 57 9.06 1.22 -15.02
CA LYS A 57 10.00 0.12 -15.27
C LYS A 57 10.20 -0.16 -16.75
N PHE A 58 9.12 -0.16 -17.53
CA PHE A 58 9.20 -0.31 -18.98
C PHE A 58 10.02 0.82 -19.62
N ILE A 59 9.75 2.08 -19.24
CA ILE A 59 10.49 3.25 -19.72
C ILE A 59 11.97 3.15 -19.34
N SER A 60 12.27 2.79 -18.10
CA SER A 60 13.64 2.59 -17.61
C SER A 60 14.38 1.59 -18.51
N ASN A 61 13.80 0.40 -18.70
CA ASN A 61 14.42 -0.66 -19.50
C ASN A 61 14.57 -0.25 -20.97
N LEU A 62 13.62 0.51 -21.53
CA LEU A 62 13.73 1.05 -22.90
C LEU A 62 14.92 2.01 -23.01
N VAL A 63 15.04 2.97 -22.08
CA VAL A 63 16.16 3.93 -22.07
C VAL A 63 17.50 3.19 -21.95
N PHE A 64 17.60 2.22 -21.02
CA PHE A 64 18.83 1.45 -20.86
C PHE A 64 19.14 0.56 -22.06
N SER A 65 18.12 0.01 -22.74
CA SER A 65 18.30 -0.78 -23.97
C SER A 65 18.83 0.08 -25.11
N VAL A 66 18.38 1.33 -25.25
CA VAL A 66 18.92 2.26 -26.25
C VAL A 66 20.37 2.64 -25.90
N LEU A 67 20.66 2.91 -24.62
CA LEU A 67 22.01 3.25 -24.17
C LEU A 67 22.99 2.07 -24.28
N SER A 68 22.55 0.83 -24.04
CA SER A 68 23.38 -0.37 -24.16
C SER A 68 23.68 -0.72 -25.62
N PHE A 69 22.74 -0.47 -26.54
CA PHE A 69 22.98 -0.59 -27.98
C PHE A 69 24.14 0.30 -28.45
N VAL A 70 24.30 1.48 -27.84
CA VAL A 70 25.43 2.39 -28.12
C VAL A 70 26.74 1.91 -27.48
N ARG A 71 26.68 1.10 -26.42
CA ARG A 71 27.84 0.66 -25.62
C ARG A 71 28.31 -0.79 -25.82
N PHE A 72 27.65 -1.58 -26.69
CA PHE A 72 28.01 -2.98 -26.98
C PHE A 72 28.22 -3.83 -25.69
N ASP A 73 27.24 -3.82 -24.79
CA ASP A 73 27.26 -4.65 -23.58
C ASP A 73 26.34 -5.86 -23.76
N GLU A 74 26.92 -7.08 -23.73
CA GLU A 74 26.24 -8.37 -23.96
C GLU A 74 25.50 -8.89 -22.71
N GLY A 75 24.52 -8.14 -22.22
CA GLY A 75 23.63 -8.60 -21.15
C GLY A 75 22.32 -9.17 -21.69
N GLU A 76 21.84 -10.30 -21.14
CA GLU A 76 20.47 -10.84 -21.33
C GLU A 76 19.39 -9.95 -20.67
N TRP A 77 19.41 -8.64 -20.95
CA TRP A 77 18.42 -7.71 -20.45
C TRP A 77 17.29 -7.56 -21.45
N THR A 78 16.10 -8.01 -21.05
CA THR A 78 14.87 -7.79 -21.83
C THR A 78 14.15 -6.53 -21.37
N ILE A 79 13.42 -5.88 -22.27
CA ILE A 79 12.61 -4.69 -21.98
C ILE A 79 11.53 -5.00 -20.92
N PHE A 80 11.13 -6.26 -20.79
CA PHE A 80 10.14 -6.71 -19.80
C PHE A 80 10.73 -7.14 -18.45
N SER A 81 12.06 -7.12 -18.30
CA SER A 81 12.72 -7.52 -17.06
C SER A 81 12.21 -6.70 -15.86
N GLY A 82 11.68 -7.39 -14.85
CA GLY A 82 11.15 -6.78 -13.63
C GLY A 82 9.82 -6.02 -13.77
N VAL A 83 9.23 -5.92 -14.98
CA VAL A 83 7.93 -5.24 -15.19
C VAL A 83 6.81 -5.97 -14.44
N LEU A 84 6.75 -7.30 -14.56
CA LEU A 84 5.75 -8.10 -13.84
C LEU A 84 5.88 -7.95 -12.32
N PHE A 85 7.11 -7.95 -11.80
CA PHE A 85 7.35 -7.75 -10.37
C PHE A 85 6.92 -6.35 -9.91
N SER A 86 7.26 -5.31 -10.67
CA SER A 86 6.83 -3.93 -10.40
C SER A 86 5.31 -3.77 -10.44
N PHE A 87 4.62 -4.57 -11.24
CA PHE A 87 3.17 -4.64 -11.29
C PHE A 87 2.59 -5.37 -10.07
N LEU A 88 3.16 -6.50 -9.64
CA LEU A 88 2.56 -7.33 -8.59
C LEU A 88 2.85 -6.86 -7.16
N ILE A 89 3.97 -6.20 -6.89
CA ILE A 89 4.38 -5.88 -5.52
C ILE A 89 3.38 -4.96 -4.78
N TYR A 90 2.83 -3.96 -5.48
CA TYR A 90 1.89 -3.01 -4.89
C TYR A 90 0.54 -3.62 -4.51
N PRO A 91 -0.20 -4.32 -5.41
CA PRO A 91 -1.46 -4.94 -5.03
C PRO A 91 -1.30 -6.00 -3.95
N VAL A 92 -0.18 -6.74 -3.94
CA VAL A 92 0.12 -7.70 -2.87
C VAL A 92 0.26 -6.98 -1.52
N VAL A 93 1.09 -5.93 -1.44
CA VAL A 93 1.27 -5.17 -0.19
C VAL A 93 -0.03 -4.48 0.23
N LEU A 94 -0.76 -3.87 -0.70
CA LEU A 94 -2.06 -3.23 -0.40
C LEU A 94 -3.08 -4.23 0.11
N PHE A 95 -3.13 -5.43 -0.47
CA PHE A 95 -3.99 -6.50 0.03
C PHE A 95 -3.67 -6.82 1.49
N LEU A 96 -2.38 -7.02 1.82
CA LEU A 96 -1.96 -7.26 3.21
C LEU A 96 -2.38 -6.12 4.13
N VAL A 97 -2.14 -4.87 3.73
CA VAL A 97 -2.51 -3.68 4.50
C VAL A 97 -4.01 -3.62 4.77
N VAL A 98 -4.85 -3.90 3.76
CA VAL A 98 -6.30 -3.97 3.91
C VAL A 98 -6.70 -5.07 4.90
N GLN A 99 -6.08 -6.26 4.81
CA GLN A 99 -6.35 -7.34 5.77
C GLN A 99 -5.96 -6.97 7.20
N PHE A 100 -4.82 -6.29 7.38
CA PHE A 100 -4.42 -5.76 8.69
C PHE A 100 -5.41 -4.71 9.22
N ASP A 101 -5.94 -3.85 8.35
CA ASP A 101 -6.89 -2.82 8.77
C ASP A 101 -8.24 -3.44 9.18
N VAL A 102 -8.68 -4.47 8.47
CA VAL A 102 -9.84 -5.29 8.84
C VAL A 102 -9.60 -5.98 10.19
N PHE A 103 -8.45 -6.64 10.35
CA PHE A 103 -8.08 -7.33 11.59
C PHE A 103 -8.03 -6.36 12.79
N ARG A 104 -7.53 -5.13 12.60
CA ARG A 104 -7.49 -4.07 13.61
C ARG A 104 -8.89 -3.74 14.16
N VAL A 105 -9.88 -3.64 13.27
CA VAL A 105 -11.28 -3.38 13.65
C VAL A 105 -11.83 -4.54 14.49
N PHE A 106 -11.47 -5.79 14.19
CA PHE A 106 -11.91 -6.95 14.96
C PHE A 106 -11.20 -7.10 16.31
N GLN A 107 -9.91 -6.76 16.40
CA GLN A 107 -9.14 -6.88 17.64
C GLN A 107 -9.68 -5.92 18.71
N LYS A 108 -10.06 -4.71 18.31
CA LYS A 108 -10.83 -3.81 19.17
C LYS A 108 -12.29 -4.26 19.15
N LYS A 109 -12.63 -5.26 19.97
CA LYS A 109 -14.03 -5.67 20.22
C LYS A 109 -14.84 -4.46 20.69
N ALA A 110 -15.34 -3.65 19.77
CA ALA A 110 -16.29 -2.61 20.08
C ALA A 110 -17.52 -3.33 20.62
N ASP A 111 -17.77 -3.19 21.91
CA ASP A 111 -18.95 -3.78 22.51
C ASP A 111 -20.15 -2.98 21.97
N ARG A 112 -20.78 -3.51 20.92
CA ARG A 112 -21.90 -2.87 20.21
C ARG A 112 -23.08 -2.59 21.15
N THR A 113 -23.14 -3.28 22.29
CA THR A 113 -24.17 -3.03 23.31
C THR A 113 -23.87 -1.80 24.18
N LYS A 114 -22.61 -1.34 24.23
CA LYS A 114 -22.17 -0.16 24.98
C LYS A 114 -22.12 1.12 24.14
N GLY A 115 -22.54 1.06 22.87
CA GLY A 115 -22.53 2.22 21.97
C GLY A 115 -21.11 2.73 21.64
N GLU A 116 -20.09 1.88 21.77
CA GLU A 116 -18.72 2.28 21.47
C GLU A 116 -18.55 2.62 19.99
N VAL A 117 -17.98 3.79 19.72
CA VAL A 117 -17.70 4.25 18.35
C VAL A 117 -16.66 3.32 17.73
N LEU A 118 -16.99 2.77 16.55
CA LEU A 118 -16.06 1.94 15.78
C LEU A 118 -14.74 2.70 15.56
N PRO A 119 -13.59 2.03 15.68
CA PRO A 119 -12.32 2.69 15.40
C PRO A 119 -12.32 3.21 13.96
N PRO A 120 -11.73 4.40 13.69
CA PRO A 120 -11.76 5.00 12.35
C PRO A 120 -11.25 4.01 11.31
N ALA A 121 -11.95 3.90 10.19
CA ALA A 121 -11.56 3.00 9.10
C ALA A 121 -10.33 3.54 8.34
N ASN A 122 -9.60 2.64 7.67
CA ASN A 122 -8.59 2.97 6.65
C ASN A 122 -7.30 3.65 7.14
N ILE A 123 -7.01 3.59 8.45
CA ILE A 123 -5.82 4.22 9.05
C ILE A 123 -4.53 3.65 8.44
N LEU A 124 -4.48 2.32 8.27
CA LEU A 124 -3.30 1.66 7.74
C LEU A 124 -3.18 1.86 6.24
N LEU A 125 -4.32 1.79 5.53
CA LEU A 125 -4.36 2.07 4.10
C LEU A 125 -3.79 3.47 3.80
N LEU A 126 -4.25 4.46 4.55
CA LEU A 126 -3.78 5.84 4.41
C LEU A 126 -2.29 5.98 4.72
N SER A 127 -1.80 5.29 5.74
CA SER A 127 -0.38 5.30 6.12
C SER A 127 0.54 4.70 5.04
N PHE A 128 -0.01 3.92 4.11
CA PHE A 128 0.72 3.26 3.01
C PHE A 128 0.72 4.02 1.69
N LEU A 129 0.17 5.23 1.64
CA LEU A 129 0.26 6.06 0.44
C LEU A 129 1.70 6.42 0.03
N PRO A 130 2.65 6.70 0.95
CA PRO A 130 4.06 6.91 0.56
C PRO A 130 4.66 5.68 -0.12
N PHE A 131 4.33 4.48 0.37
CA PHE A 131 4.72 3.25 -0.31
C PHE A 131 4.17 3.20 -1.72
N SER A 132 2.87 3.44 -1.95
CA SER A 132 2.32 3.50 -3.31
C SER A 132 2.97 4.58 -4.17
N ALA A 133 3.29 5.75 -3.59
CA ALA A 133 3.94 6.85 -4.29
C ALA A 133 5.36 6.51 -4.74
N SER A 134 6.03 5.57 -4.07
CA SER A 134 7.35 5.06 -4.49
C SER A 134 7.36 4.39 -5.87
N SER A 135 6.19 4.09 -6.42
CA SER A 135 5.99 3.63 -7.80
C SER A 135 6.75 4.46 -8.85
N VAL A 136 6.89 5.77 -8.62
CA VAL A 136 7.62 6.66 -9.52
C VAL A 136 9.11 6.30 -9.63
N PHE A 137 9.69 5.66 -8.62
CA PHE A 137 11.11 5.34 -8.59
C PHE A 137 11.47 4.12 -9.44
N TRP A 138 10.50 3.37 -9.98
CA TRP A 138 10.75 2.29 -10.93
C TRP A 138 11.36 2.75 -12.26
N ILE A 139 11.36 4.07 -12.51
CA ILE A 139 12.11 4.65 -13.63
C ILE A 139 13.63 4.57 -13.42
N LEU A 140 14.09 4.50 -12.17
CA LEU A 140 15.50 4.45 -11.83
C LEU A 140 16.07 3.03 -12.03
N PRO A 141 17.34 2.89 -12.41
CA PRO A 141 17.98 1.57 -12.46
C PRO A 141 18.11 0.96 -11.06
N SER A 142 18.30 -0.36 -11.04
CA SER A 142 18.76 -1.06 -9.83
C SER A 142 20.18 -0.59 -9.48
N PRO A 143 20.55 -0.40 -8.20
CA PRO A 143 19.76 -0.68 -6.99
C PRO A 143 18.91 0.51 -6.50
N PHE A 144 18.99 1.68 -7.12
CA PHE A 144 18.36 2.91 -6.63
C PHE A 144 16.84 2.77 -6.45
N GLN A 145 16.14 2.19 -7.44
CA GLN A 145 14.70 1.92 -7.33
C GLN A 145 14.36 1.11 -6.06
N ALA A 146 15.15 0.09 -5.74
CA ALA A 146 14.89 -0.80 -4.61
C ALA A 146 15.09 -0.09 -3.28
N VAL A 147 16.13 0.76 -3.18
CA VAL A 147 16.38 1.58 -2.00
C VAL A 147 15.19 2.51 -1.72
N PHE A 148 14.73 3.27 -2.72
CA PHE A 148 13.63 4.21 -2.50
C PHE A 148 12.29 3.53 -2.21
N VAL A 149 11.99 2.40 -2.86
CA VAL A 149 10.79 1.59 -2.55
C VAL A 149 10.86 1.07 -1.11
N THR A 150 12.02 0.58 -0.68
CA THR A 150 12.23 0.04 0.67
C THR A 150 12.11 1.13 1.74
N VAL A 151 12.73 2.29 1.53
CA VAL A 151 12.61 3.44 2.45
C VAL A 151 11.16 3.87 2.58
N SER A 152 10.43 3.93 1.47
CA SER A 152 9.01 4.32 1.46
C SER A 152 8.11 3.28 2.17
N PHE A 153 8.46 2.00 2.08
CA PHE A 153 7.80 0.93 2.83
C PHE A 153 8.00 1.12 4.35
N PHE A 154 9.25 1.27 4.81
CA PHE A 154 9.53 1.48 6.23
C PHE A 154 8.89 2.76 6.79
N LEU A 155 8.90 3.83 5.99
CA LEU A 155 8.22 5.07 6.36
C LEU A 155 6.71 4.84 6.53
N SER A 156 6.09 4.08 5.64
CA SER A 156 4.66 3.74 5.74
C SER A 156 4.33 2.91 6.99
N CYS A 157 5.22 1.99 7.36
CA CYS A 157 5.12 1.25 8.63
C CYS A 157 5.25 2.20 9.85
N ALA A 158 6.21 3.13 9.82
CA ALA A 158 6.38 4.11 10.90
C ALA A 158 5.16 5.03 11.05
N LEU A 159 4.59 5.49 9.94
CA LEU A 159 3.34 6.26 9.92
C LEU A 159 2.18 5.45 10.49
N SER A 160 2.08 4.17 10.16
CA SER A 160 1.06 3.27 10.70
C SER A 160 1.14 3.19 12.24
N VAL A 161 2.34 2.99 12.79
CA VAL A 161 2.58 2.97 14.24
C VAL A 161 2.18 4.28 14.89
N ARG A 162 2.68 5.41 14.36
CA ARG A 162 2.35 6.75 14.87
C ARG A 162 0.86 7.02 14.86
N SER A 163 0.16 6.54 13.83
CA SER A 163 -1.27 6.72 13.65
C SER A 163 -2.09 5.91 14.63
N MET A 164 -1.70 4.66 14.88
CA MET A 164 -2.33 3.85 15.91
C MET A 164 -2.15 4.49 17.30
N LYS A 165 -0.96 5.06 17.60
CA LYS A 165 -0.75 5.83 18.84
C LYS A 165 -1.64 7.07 18.91
N LYS A 166 -1.67 7.89 17.86
CA LYS A 166 -2.36 9.20 17.87
C LYS A 166 -3.89 9.06 17.83
N ILE A 167 -4.42 8.16 16.99
CA ILE A 167 -5.86 8.03 16.75
C ILE A 167 -6.50 7.04 17.74
N LEU A 168 -5.85 5.90 17.98
CA LEU A 168 -6.42 4.82 18.77
C LEU A 168 -5.93 4.83 20.22
N ASN A 169 -4.97 5.70 20.56
CA ASN A 169 -4.33 5.78 21.86
C ASN A 169 -3.68 4.44 22.28
N TRP A 170 -3.19 3.68 21.30
CA TRP A 170 -2.53 2.39 21.56
C TRP A 170 -1.13 2.59 22.12
N ASN A 171 -0.75 1.75 23.09
CA ASN A 171 0.63 1.71 23.59
C ASN A 171 1.53 0.83 22.71
N ASP A 172 2.85 0.92 22.92
CA ASP A 172 3.83 0.15 22.13
C ASP A 172 3.62 -1.37 22.21
N LYS A 173 3.22 -1.87 23.38
CA LYS A 173 2.96 -3.29 23.61
C LYS A 173 1.76 -3.77 22.80
N GLU A 174 0.67 -3.02 22.79
CA GLU A 174 -0.55 -3.30 22.01
C GLU A 174 -0.24 -3.32 20.52
N ILE A 175 0.57 -2.38 20.03
CA ILE A 175 0.98 -2.31 18.63
C ILE A 175 1.82 -3.54 18.24
N ILE A 176 2.77 -3.95 19.07
CA ILE A 176 3.55 -5.17 18.83
C ILE A 176 2.65 -6.41 18.82
N ILE A 177 1.74 -6.53 19.78
CA ILE A 177 0.78 -7.64 19.85
C ILE A 177 -0.12 -7.65 18.61
N PHE A 178 -0.58 -6.49 18.15
CA PHE A 178 -1.38 -6.35 16.93
C PHE A 178 -0.62 -6.87 15.71
N PHE A 179 0.62 -6.45 15.48
CA PHE A 179 1.39 -6.91 14.34
C PHE A 179 1.68 -8.41 14.41
N LEU A 180 2.10 -8.93 15.57
CA LEU A 180 2.32 -10.37 15.76
C LEU A 180 1.05 -11.19 15.50
N SER A 181 -0.08 -10.74 16.05
CA SER A 181 -1.37 -11.41 15.90
C SER A 181 -1.90 -11.31 14.47
N GLY A 182 -1.69 -10.18 13.79
CA GLY A 182 -2.08 -9.98 12.40
C GLY A 182 -1.22 -10.81 11.44
N VAL A 183 0.09 -10.95 11.70
CA VAL A 183 0.95 -11.87 10.94
C VAL A 183 0.48 -13.31 11.13
N ALA A 184 0.18 -13.73 12.36
CA ALA A 184 -0.37 -15.05 12.63
C ALA A 184 -1.70 -15.27 11.89
N TYR A 185 -2.61 -14.29 11.91
CA TYR A 185 -3.87 -14.31 11.17
C TYR A 185 -3.67 -14.53 9.67
N LEU A 186 -2.76 -13.77 9.05
CA LEU A 186 -2.43 -13.93 7.62
C LEU A 186 -1.84 -15.31 7.32
N LEU A 187 -0.94 -15.79 8.18
CA LEU A 187 -0.32 -17.11 8.04
C LEU A 187 -1.38 -18.22 8.12
N THR A 188 -2.34 -18.12 9.03
CA THR A 188 -3.48 -19.04 9.11
C THR A 188 -4.30 -19.03 7.82
N GLY A 189 -4.54 -17.86 7.23
CA GLY A 189 -5.22 -17.74 5.93
C GLY A 189 -4.47 -18.46 4.80
N VAL A 190 -3.15 -18.28 4.71
CA VAL A 190 -2.30 -18.97 3.72
C VAL A 190 -2.30 -20.48 3.92
N LEU A 191 -2.19 -20.94 5.17
CA LEU A 191 -2.27 -22.37 5.49
C LEU A 191 -3.61 -22.97 5.08
N PHE A 192 -4.70 -22.26 5.34
CA PHE A 192 -6.04 -22.70 4.94
C PHE A 192 -6.16 -22.86 3.41
N LEU A 193 -5.67 -21.87 2.64
CA LEU A 193 -5.63 -21.96 1.17
C LEU A 193 -4.77 -23.13 0.69
N THR A 194 -3.65 -23.40 1.36
CA THR A 194 -2.75 -24.52 1.05
C THR A 194 -3.46 -25.87 1.27
N VAL A 195 -4.22 -26.00 2.36
CA VAL A 195 -5.03 -27.21 2.62
C VAL A 195 -6.08 -27.39 1.53
N ILE A 196 -6.81 -26.34 1.15
CA ILE A 196 -7.80 -26.40 0.06
C ILE A 196 -7.15 -26.83 -1.26
N TYR A 197 -6.03 -26.21 -1.63
CA TYR A 197 -5.30 -26.57 -2.84
C TYR A 197 -4.90 -28.05 -2.85
N ASN A 198 -4.38 -28.56 -1.73
CA ASN A 198 -4.01 -29.96 -1.61
C ASN A 198 -5.23 -30.89 -1.68
N LEU A 199 -6.35 -30.54 -1.07
CA LEU A 199 -7.60 -31.31 -1.18
C LEU A 199 -8.08 -31.39 -2.63
N ILE A 200 -8.13 -30.26 -3.34
CA ILE A 200 -8.53 -30.20 -4.76
C ILE A 200 -7.57 -31.07 -5.61
N ARG A 201 -6.26 -30.92 -5.39
CA ARG A 201 -5.24 -31.72 -6.10
C ARG A 201 -5.42 -33.21 -5.85
N THR A 202 -5.71 -33.63 -4.62
CA THR A 202 -5.94 -35.04 -4.28
C THR A 202 -7.24 -35.60 -4.86
N ILE A 203 -8.27 -34.78 -5.04
CA ILE A 203 -9.54 -35.22 -5.65
C ILE A 203 -9.44 -35.30 -7.19
N LEU A 204 -8.66 -34.42 -7.82
CA LEU A 204 -8.52 -34.35 -9.28
C LEU A 204 -7.46 -35.28 -9.88
N ASN A 205 -6.55 -35.82 -9.05
CA ASN A 205 -5.56 -36.83 -9.42
C ASN A 205 -6.01 -38.23 -9.01
#